data_AF-A0AAE8G347-F1
#
_entry.id   AF-A0AAE8G347-F1
#
_cell.length_a   1.000
_cell.length_b   1.000
_cell.length_c   1.000
_cell.angle_alpha   90.00
_cell.angle_beta   90.00
_cell.angle_gamma   90.00
#
_symmetry.space_group_name_H-M   'P 1'
#
loop_
_entity.id
_entity.type
_entity.pdbx_description
1 polymer ?
#
loop_
_entity_poly.entity_id
_entity_poly.type
_entity_poly.pdbx_seq_one_letter_code
_entity_poly.pdbx_strand_id
1 'polypeptide(L)'
;MPEKQHALLSASSSHRWLTVPPLARLEEFFEQRTSPAAEEGTLAHALAEYKLRMALGVKAEEPEGELTLEMEQCTEDYVAFILDELELLKQGTSEPIILIE
;
A
#
# COMPACT_ATOMS: atom_id res chain seq x y z
N MET A 1 3.87 7.33 -19.59
CA MET A 1 4.04 6.39 -18.47
C MET A 1 4.01 4.99 -19.06
N PRO A 2 4.92 4.07 -18.68
CA PRO A 2 4.75 2.67 -19.06
C PRO A 2 3.45 2.15 -18.42
N GLU A 3 2.70 1.28 -19.11
CA GLU A 3 1.54 0.63 -18.50
C GLU A 3 2.01 -0.18 -17.29
N LYS A 4 1.58 0.23 -16.08
CA LYS A 4 1.76 -0.62 -14.89
C LYS A 4 0.95 -1.89 -15.12
N GLN A 5 1.61 -3.04 -15.29
CA GLN A 5 0.98 -4.36 -15.33
C GLN A 5 0.42 -4.68 -13.94
N HIS A 6 -0.71 -4.08 -13.59
CA HIS A 6 -1.45 -4.45 -12.40
C HIS A 6 -2.28 -5.70 -12.69
N ALA A 7 -2.54 -6.48 -11.64
CA ALA A 7 -3.55 -7.53 -11.71
C ALA A 7 -4.91 -6.92 -12.10
N LEU A 8 -5.72 -7.66 -12.86
CA LEU A 8 -7.06 -7.20 -13.28
C LEU A 8 -7.94 -6.80 -12.08
N LEU A 9 -7.74 -7.48 -10.95
CA LEU A 9 -8.43 -7.24 -9.69
C LEU A 9 -7.43 -6.73 -8.65
N SER A 10 -7.86 -5.76 -7.85
CA SER A 10 -7.17 -5.37 -6.63
C SER A 10 -7.06 -6.53 -5.64
N ALA A 11 -6.15 -6.44 -4.67
CA ALA A 11 -6.00 -7.43 -3.61
C ALA A 11 -7.34 -7.69 -2.87
N SER A 12 -8.11 -6.63 -2.59
CA SER A 12 -9.43 -6.71 -1.94
C SER A 12 -10.51 -7.35 -2.82
N SER A 13 -10.38 -7.31 -4.15
CA SER A 13 -11.32 -7.96 -5.08
C SER A 13 -10.88 -9.36 -5.51
N SER A 14 -9.68 -9.81 -5.15
CA SER A 14 -9.10 -11.11 -5.53
C SER A 14 -10.02 -12.32 -5.28
N HIS A 15 -10.86 -12.29 -4.24
CA HIS A 15 -11.83 -13.36 -3.96
C HIS A 15 -12.79 -13.67 -5.12
N ARG A 16 -13.00 -12.72 -6.05
CA ARG A 16 -13.89 -12.88 -7.21
C ARG A 16 -13.35 -13.91 -8.21
N TRP A 17 -12.03 -14.07 -8.27
CA TRP A 17 -11.42 -15.16 -9.03
C TRP A 17 -11.88 -16.55 -8.57
N LEU A 18 -12.13 -16.70 -7.27
CA LEU A 18 -12.54 -17.98 -6.68
C LEU A 18 -14.04 -18.23 -6.81
N THR A 19 -14.85 -17.17 -6.81
CA THR A 19 -16.32 -17.30 -6.85
C THR A 19 -16.85 -17.39 -8.28
N VAL A 20 -16.43 -16.47 -9.15
CA VAL A 20 -16.90 -16.38 -10.55
C VAL A 20 -15.72 -15.89 -11.40
N PRO A 21 -14.86 -16.78 -11.92
CA PRO A 21 -13.66 -16.38 -12.68
C PRO A 21 -13.91 -15.39 -13.84
N PRO A 22 -15.01 -15.49 -14.62
CA PRO A 22 -15.31 -14.50 -15.65
C PRO A 22 -15.60 -13.09 -15.14
N LEU A 23 -15.97 -12.95 -13.86
CA LEU A 23 -16.34 -11.67 -13.25
C LEU A 23 -15.18 -10.68 -13.27
N ALA A 24 -13.95 -11.17 -13.12
CA ALA A 24 -12.75 -10.34 -13.18
C ALA A 24 -12.63 -9.55 -14.49
N ARG A 25 -12.98 -10.18 -15.61
CA ARG A 25 -12.98 -9.51 -16.92
C ARG A 25 -14.23 -8.70 -17.19
N LEU A 26 -15.35 -9.10 -16.60
CA LEU A 26 -16.59 -8.34 -16.72
C LEU A 26 -16.47 -6.96 -16.05
N GLU A 27 -15.69 -6.86 -14.97
CA GLU A 27 -15.44 -5.60 -14.27
C GLU A 27 -14.65 -4.58 -15.08
N GLU A 28 -13.87 -5.02 -16.06
CA GLU A 28 -13.15 -4.11 -16.98
C GLU A 28 -14.11 -3.23 -17.80
N PHE A 29 -15.38 -3.64 -17.95
CA PHE A 29 -16.41 -2.87 -18.66
C PHE A 29 -17.12 -1.83 -17.78
N PHE A 30 -16.84 -1.81 -16.48
CA PHE A 30 -17.44 -0.87 -15.54
C PHE A 30 -16.39 0.12 -15.03
N GLU A 31 -16.82 1.36 -14.82
CA GLU A 31 -15.95 2.40 -14.26
C GLU A 31 -15.57 2.05 -12.82
N GLN A 32 -14.27 2.15 -12.49
CA GLN A 32 -13.80 2.06 -11.12
C GLN A 32 -14.29 3.29 -10.35
N ARG A 33 -15.14 3.05 -9.35
CA ARG A 33 -15.66 4.12 -8.50
C ARG A 33 -14.84 4.19 -7.23
N THR A 34 -14.46 5.41 -6.85
CA THR A 34 -13.93 5.70 -5.52
C THR A 34 -15.07 6.04 -4.57
N SER A 35 -14.74 6.05 -3.28
CA SER A 35 -15.56 6.62 -2.23
C SER A 35 -14.65 7.47 -1.35
N PRO A 36 -15.20 8.38 -0.52
CA PRO A 36 -14.37 9.14 0.42
C PRO A 36 -13.47 8.24 1.28
N ALA A 37 -13.97 7.08 1.72
CA ALA A 37 -13.17 6.10 2.46
C ALA A 37 -12.06 5.44 1.62
N ALA A 38 -12.30 5.21 0.31
CA ALA A 38 -11.27 4.68 -0.58
C ALA A 38 -10.16 5.71 -0.86
N GLU A 39 -10.55 6.99 -0.99
CA GLU A 39 -9.61 8.11 -1.15
C GLU A 39 -8.79 8.32 0.13
N GLU A 40 -9.45 8.29 1.28
CA GLU A 40 -8.83 8.32 2.60
C GLU A 40 -7.79 7.20 2.78
N GLY A 41 -8.16 5.96 2.43
CA GLY A 41 -7.24 4.82 2.47
C GLY A 41 -6.05 4.96 1.51
N THR A 42 -6.27 5.55 0.33
CA THR A 42 -5.19 5.83 -0.64
C THR A 42 -4.20 6.83 -0.08
N LEU A 43 -4.68 7.89 0.58
CA LEU A 43 -3.85 8.90 1.22
C LEU A 43 -3.06 8.32 2.40
N ALA A 44 -3.72 7.54 3.26
CA ALA A 44 -3.08 6.88 4.40
C ALA A 44 -1.97 5.91 3.95
N HIS A 45 -2.21 5.16 2.86
CA HIS A 45 -1.21 4.26 2.29
C HIS A 45 0.01 5.04 1.77
N ALA A 46 -0.21 6.13 1.02
CA ALA A 46 0.86 6.98 0.53
C ALA A 46 1.68 7.63 1.67
N LEU A 47 1.01 8.00 2.77
CA LEU A 47 1.69 8.53 3.96
C LEU A 47 2.56 7.47 4.64
N ALA A 48 2.05 6.24 4.80
CA ALA A 48 2.81 5.12 5.35
C ALA A 48 4.07 4.82 4.51
N GLU A 49 3.89 4.77 3.18
CA GLU A 49 4.95 4.57 2.19
C GLU A 49 6.04 5.65 2.30
N TYR A 50 5.64 6.92 2.34
CA TYR A 50 6.53 8.06 2.51
C TYR A 50 7.33 7.96 3.82
N LYS A 51 6.66 7.77 4.95
CA LYS A 51 7.31 7.69 6.26
C LYS A 51 8.28 6.51 6.34
N LEU A 52 7.91 5.35 5.81
CA LEU A 52 8.78 4.18 5.79
C LEU A 52 10.04 4.42 4.94
N ARG A 53 9.90 5.01 3.74
CA ARG A 53 11.05 5.35 2.90
C ARG A 53 11.98 6.35 3.58
N MET A 54 11.43 7.38 4.21
CA MET A 54 12.19 8.35 4.97
C MET A 54 12.96 7.69 6.13
N ALA A 55 12.33 6.79 6.88
CA ALA A 55 12.97 6.03 7.96
C ALA A 55 14.11 5.12 7.45
N LEU A 56 14.01 4.62 6.22
CA LEU A 56 15.04 3.81 5.55
C LEU A 56 16.10 4.66 4.83
N GLY A 57 16.03 5.99 4.90
CA GLY A 57 16.97 6.91 4.24
C GLY A 57 16.78 7.02 2.72
N VAL A 58 15.65 6.54 2.19
CA VAL A 58 15.26 6.66 0.79
C VAL A 58 14.45 7.95 0.63
N LYS A 59 14.86 8.81 -0.32
CA LYS A 59 14.09 10.02 -0.63
C LYS A 59 12.72 9.65 -1.19
N ALA A 60 11.67 10.27 -0.65
CA ALA A 60 10.30 10.13 -1.11
C ALA A 60 9.62 11.51 -1.10
N GLU A 61 8.56 11.64 -1.90
CA GLU A 61 7.72 12.83 -1.91
C GLU A 61 6.60 12.66 -0.87
N GLU A 62 6.34 13.72 -0.12
CA GLU A 62 5.25 13.74 0.87
C GLU A 62 3.91 13.78 0.13
N PRO A 63 2.91 12.96 0.53
CA PRO A 63 1.63 12.94 -0.14
C PRO A 63 0.85 14.24 0.10
N GLU A 64 0.17 14.72 -0.94
CA GLU A 64 -0.75 15.86 -0.85
C GLU A 64 -2.13 15.39 -0.40
N GLY A 65 -2.70 16.03 0.63
CA GLY A 65 -4.06 15.73 1.10
C GLY A 65 -4.35 16.24 2.50
N GLU A 66 -5.58 16.03 2.98
CA GLU A 66 -5.96 16.31 4.37
C GLU A 66 -5.50 15.15 5.27
N LEU A 67 -4.35 15.34 5.92
CA LEU A 67 -3.81 14.37 6.86
C LEU A 67 -4.50 14.53 8.22
N THR A 68 -5.18 13.49 8.67
CA THR A 68 -5.80 13.46 10.00
C THR A 68 -4.80 13.03 11.07
N LEU A 69 -5.05 13.42 12.32
CA LEU A 69 -4.22 12.97 13.44
C LEU A 69 -4.21 11.43 13.58
N GLU A 70 -5.35 10.79 13.30
CA GLU A 70 -5.47 9.34 13.35
C GLU A 70 -4.62 8.67 12.27
N MET A 71 -4.61 9.18 11.03
CA MET A 71 -3.71 8.70 9.98
C MET A 71 -2.24 8.85 10.37
N GLU A 72 -1.85 10.01 10.91
CA GLU A 72 -0.48 10.26 11.34
C GLU A 72 -0.02 9.21 12.36
N GLN A 73 -0.85 8.94 13.37
CA GLN A 73 -0.59 7.96 14.42
C GLN A 73 -0.55 6.52 13.87
N CYS A 74 -1.56 6.12 13.09
CA CYS A 74 -1.61 4.77 12.53
C CYS A 74 -0.41 4.49 11.60
N THR A 75 0.01 5.48 10.82
CA THR A 75 1.16 5.34 9.93
C THR A 75 2.49 5.34 10.67
N GLU A 76 2.62 6.07 11.80
CA GLU A 76 3.77 5.98 12.71
C GLU A 76 3.88 4.59 13.33
N ASP A 77 2.78 4.07 13.89
CA ASP A 77 2.72 2.74 14.49
C ASP A 77 3.08 1.65 13.45
N TYR A 78 2.58 1.79 12.23
CA TYR A 78 2.93 0.91 11.11
C TYR A 78 4.43 0.93 10.81
N VAL A 79 5.05 2.12 10.70
CA VAL A 79 6.49 2.22 10.44
C VAL A 79 7.31 1.63 11.57
N ALA A 80 6.94 1.92 12.82
CA ALA A 80 7.62 1.36 13.99
C ALA A 80 7.61 -0.18 13.96
N PHE A 81 6.45 -0.79 13.68
CA PHE A 81 6.32 -2.23 13.54
C PHE A 81 7.24 -2.81 12.45
N ILE A 82 7.30 -2.18 11.27
CA ILE A 82 8.17 -2.66 10.18
C ILE A 82 9.65 -2.57 10.54
N LEU A 83 10.07 -1.50 11.24
CA LEU A 83 11.45 -1.34 11.67
C LEU A 83 11.85 -2.39 12.70
N ASP A 84 10.97 -2.70 13.66
CA ASP A 84 11.18 -3.75 14.66
C ASP A 84 11.35 -5.13 13.98
N GLU A 85 10.45 -5.48 13.04
CA GLU A 85 10.55 -6.71 12.24
C GLU A 85 11.86 -6.77 11.44
N LEU A 86 12.29 -5.63 10.87
CA LEU A 86 13.54 -5.55 10.13
C LEU A 86 14.77 -5.81 11.02
N GLU A 87 14.76 -5.31 12.26
CA GLU A 87 15.81 -5.59 13.23
C GLU A 87 15.88 -7.07 13.59
N LEU A 88 14.73 -7.72 13.77
CA LEU A 88 14.66 -9.17 14.01
C LEU A 88 15.20 -9.97 12.82
N LEU A 89 14.81 -9.62 11.59
CA LEU A 89 15.28 -10.32 10.38
C LEU A 89 16.79 -10.21 10.16
N LYS A 90 17.40 -9.06 10.51
CA LYS A 90 18.85 -8.85 10.44
C LYS A 90 19.63 -9.78 11.37
N GLN A 91 19.02 -10.34 12.42
CA GLN A 91 19.69 -11.29 13.32
C GLN A 91 19.82 -12.70 12.70
N GLY A 92 18.92 -13.07 11.79
CA GLY A 92 18.84 -14.43 11.23
C GLY A 92 19.20 -14.55 9.74
N THR A 93 19.23 -13.43 9.00
CA THR A 93 19.39 -13.43 7.54
C THR A 93 20.41 -12.38 7.10
N SER A 94 21.25 -12.73 6.14
CA SER A 94 22.13 -11.77 5.46
C SER A 94 21.30 -10.89 4.52
N GLU A 95 21.19 -9.60 4.84
CA GLU A 95 20.55 -8.53 4.06
C GLU A 95 19.07 -8.78 3.67
N PRO A 96 18.10 -8.33 4.49
CA PRO A 96 16.69 -8.35 4.13
C PRO A 96 16.38 -7.41 2.96
N ILE A 97 15.58 -7.89 2.00
CA ILE A 97 15.05 -7.10 0.90
C ILE A 97 13.71 -6.51 1.33
N ILE A 98 13.57 -5.19 1.20
CA ILE A 98 12.32 -4.47 1.49
C ILE A 98 11.73 -3.99 0.16
N LEU A 99 10.51 -4.40 -0.14
CA LEU A 99 9.75 -3.95 -1.31
C LEU A 99 8.63 -3.04 -0.81
N ILE A 100 8.60 -1.82 -1.31
CA ILE A 100 7.64 -0.78 -0.93
C ILE A 100 6.87 -0.42 -2.20
N GLU A 101 5.56 -0.67 -2.19
CA GLU A 101 4.62 -0.31 -3.27
C GLU A 101 4.25 1.16 -3.21
#